data_AF-A0A851IFH7-F1
#
_entry.id   AF-A0A851IFH7-F1
#
_cell.length_a   1.000
_cell.length_b   1.000
_cell.length_c   1.000
_cell.angle_alpha   90.00
_cell.angle_beta   90.00
_cell.angle_gamma   90.00
#
_symmetry.space_group_name_H-M   'P 1'
#
loop_
_entity.id
_entity.type
_entity.pdbx_description
1 polymer ?
#
loop_
_entity_poly.entity_id
_entity_poly.type
_entity_poly.pdbx_seq_one_letter_code
_entity_poly.pdbx_strand_id
1 'polypeptide(L)'
;MISHNIDPLFTALELLDDIEINVSSLSTMPYHYGLVDYTYLLHKEFRKCLVKNYIIFYKIDEENKTILIHRILHSKQNWIDIL
;
A
#
# COMPACT_ATOMS: atom_id res chain seq x y z
N MET A 1 -23.12 1.10 -32.76
CA MET A 1 -22.61 2.14 -31.84
C MET A 1 -21.77 1.41 -30.80
N ILE A 2 -20.47 1.72 -30.72
CA ILE A 2 -19.47 0.89 -30.06
C ILE A 2 -19.62 1.06 -28.54
N SER A 3 -20.18 0.07 -27.84
CA SER A 3 -20.14 -0.02 -26.38
C SER A 3 -18.76 -0.52 -25.95
N HIS A 4 -17.77 0.36 -25.91
CA HIS A 4 -16.38 0.03 -25.61
C HIS A 4 -16.08 0.28 -24.12
N ASN A 5 -16.31 -0.74 -23.28
CA ASN A 5 -15.45 -1.11 -22.14
C ASN A 5 -14.91 0.02 -21.23
N ILE A 6 -15.79 0.87 -20.67
CA ILE A 6 -15.41 1.98 -19.77
C ILE A 6 -15.33 1.52 -18.29
N ASP A 7 -16.05 0.46 -17.92
CA ASP A 7 -16.11 -0.05 -16.54
C ASP A 7 -14.76 -0.45 -15.93
N PRO A 8 -13.85 -1.15 -16.64
CA PRO A 8 -12.55 -1.53 -16.08
C PRO A 8 -11.63 -0.32 -15.85
N LEU A 9 -11.70 0.69 -16.71
CA LEU A 9 -10.90 1.92 -16.58
C LEU A 9 -11.38 2.73 -15.38
N PHE A 10 -12.71 2.86 -15.21
CA PHE A 10 -13.29 3.54 -14.06
C PHE A 10 -12.90 2.86 -12.75
N THR A 11 -12.97 1.52 -12.69
CA THR A 11 -12.57 0.74 -11.51
C THR A 11 -11.08 0.88 -11.18
N ALA A 12 -10.21 0.95 -12.19
CA ALA A 12 -8.78 1.16 -12.00
C ALA A 12 -8.46 2.57 -11.48
N LEU A 13 -9.19 3.58 -11.95
CA LEU A 13 -9.07 4.96 -11.47
C LEU A 13 -9.52 5.09 -10.01
N GLU A 14 -10.67 4.52 -9.66
CA GLU A 14 -11.13 4.52 -8.26
C GLU A 14 -10.14 3.83 -7.31
N LEU A 15 -9.50 2.75 -7.77
CA LEU A 15 -8.46 2.09 -6.99
C LEU A 15 -7.23 3.00 -6.79
N LEU A 16 -6.83 3.72 -7.84
CA LEU A 16 -5.71 4.64 -7.77
C LEU A 16 -6.01 5.78 -6.79
N ASP A 17 -7.20 6.37 -6.87
CA ASP A 17 -7.65 7.44 -5.97
C ASP A 17 -7.63 6.99 -4.51
N ASP A 18 -8.13 5.78 -4.22
CA ASP A 18 -8.09 5.23 -2.86
C ASP A 18 -6.67 5.03 -2.34
N ILE A 19 -5.77 4.54 -3.20
CA ILE A 19 -4.35 4.39 -2.85
C ILE A 19 -3.73 5.75 -2.57
N GLU A 20 -3.98 6.74 -3.42
CA GLU A 20 -3.44 8.09 -3.28
C GLU A 20 -3.89 8.75 -1.98
N ILE A 21 -5.17 8.66 -1.64
CA ILE A 21 -5.73 9.18 -0.37
C ILE A 21 -5.03 8.52 0.83
N ASN A 22 -4.92 7.20 0.83
CA ASN A 22 -4.31 6.46 1.94
C ASN A 22 -2.80 6.75 2.06
N VAL A 23 -2.06 6.73 0.95
CA VAL A 23 -0.61 7.03 0.95
C VAL A 23 -0.36 8.48 1.35
N SER A 24 -1.17 9.43 0.90
CA SER A 24 -1.05 10.83 1.29
C SER A 24 -1.28 11.02 2.78
N SER A 25 -2.22 10.27 3.39
CA SER A 25 -2.45 10.31 4.84
C SER A 25 -1.25 9.85 5.67
N LEU A 26 -0.39 9.00 5.11
CA LEU A 26 0.83 8.57 5.79
C LEU A 26 1.76 9.75 6.04
N SER A 27 1.78 10.77 5.15
CA SER A 27 2.64 11.95 5.31
C SER A 27 2.36 12.74 6.59
N THR A 28 1.12 12.71 7.08
CA THR A 28 0.70 13.42 8.30
C THR A 28 0.74 12.53 9.53
N MET A 29 0.50 11.22 9.37
CA MET A 29 0.53 10.26 10.47
C MET A 29 1.19 8.93 10.05
N PRO A 30 2.53 8.91 9.88
CA PRO A 30 3.24 7.76 9.32
C PRO A 30 3.17 6.52 10.22
N TYR A 31 2.96 6.74 11.51
CA TYR A 31 2.82 5.72 12.55
C TYR A 31 1.39 5.19 12.73
N HIS A 32 0.42 5.66 11.92
CA HIS A 32 -0.98 5.25 12.03
C HIS A 32 -1.17 3.73 11.94
N TYR A 33 -0.37 3.06 11.11
CA TYR A 33 -0.39 1.61 10.96
C TYR A 33 0.76 0.94 11.72
N GLY A 34 0.43 -0.21 12.30
CA GLY A 34 1.37 -1.04 13.05
C GLY A 34 2.45 -1.70 12.18
N LEU A 35 3.45 -2.26 12.85
CA LEU A 35 4.46 -3.10 12.21
C LEU A 35 3.82 -4.37 11.65
N VAL A 36 4.48 -4.95 10.65
CA VAL A 36 4.06 -6.23 10.08
C VAL A 36 4.30 -7.35 11.10
N ASP A 37 3.26 -8.11 11.40
CA ASP A 37 3.31 -9.29 12.28
C ASP A 37 3.90 -10.52 11.56
N TYR A 38 5.14 -10.37 11.07
CA TYR A 38 5.94 -11.44 10.48
C TYR A 38 7.40 -11.18 10.81
N THR A 39 8.05 -12.11 11.51
CA THR A 39 9.34 -11.88 12.19
C THR A 39 10.40 -11.23 11.31
N TYR A 40 10.55 -11.69 10.06
CA TYR A 40 11.53 -11.11 9.12
C TYR A 40 11.23 -9.66 8.75
N LEU A 41 9.96 -9.31 8.53
CA LEU A 41 9.54 -7.97 8.17
C LEU A 41 9.48 -7.05 9.39
N LEU A 42 9.11 -7.59 10.55
CA LEU A 42 9.13 -6.92 11.85
C LEU A 42 10.55 -6.44 12.20
N HIS A 43 11.55 -7.31 12.09
CA HIS A 43 12.95 -6.96 12.33
C HIS A 43 13.49 -5.91 11.35
N LYS A 44 12.88 -5.81 10.17
CA LYS A 44 13.19 -4.78 9.18
C LYS A 44 12.34 -3.51 9.36
N GLU A 45 11.52 -3.45 10.41
CA GLU A 45 10.67 -2.30 10.75
C GLU A 45 9.66 -1.95 9.65
N PHE A 46 9.23 -2.95 8.87
CA PHE A 46 8.16 -2.74 7.90
C PHE A 46 6.83 -2.50 8.58
N ARG A 47 6.09 -1.54 8.03
CA ARG A 47 4.68 -1.28 8.33
C ARG A 47 3.83 -1.69 7.14
N LYS A 48 2.56 -1.99 7.39
CA LYS A 48 1.58 -2.27 6.33
C LYS A 48 0.27 -1.54 6.53
N CYS A 49 -0.31 -1.06 5.44
CA CYS A 49 -1.71 -0.65 5.40
C CYS A 49 -2.49 -1.45 4.35
N LEU A 50 -3.79 -1.61 4.60
CA LEU A 50 -4.71 -2.29 3.71
C LEU A 50 -5.60 -1.26 3.03
N VAL A 51 -5.63 -1.26 1.70
CA VAL A 51 -6.48 -0.39 0.89
C VAL A 51 -7.25 -1.27 -0.08
N LYS A 52 -8.58 -1.36 0.10
CA LYS A 52 -9.43 -2.34 -0.61
C LYS A 52 -8.82 -3.76 -0.52
N ASN A 53 -8.42 -4.33 -1.66
CA ASN A 53 -7.81 -5.64 -1.76
C ASN A 53 -6.28 -5.59 -1.88
N TYR A 54 -5.63 -4.47 -1.57
CA TYR A 54 -4.18 -4.30 -1.68
C TYR A 54 -3.52 -4.09 -0.32
N ILE A 55 -2.29 -4.57 -0.20
CA ILE A 55 -1.40 -4.39 0.94
C ILE A 55 -0.27 -3.49 0.47
N ILE A 56 -0.09 -2.37 1.16
CA ILE A 56 1.01 -1.43 0.92
C ILE A 56 2.04 -1.62 2.03
N PHE A 57 3.27 -1.96 1.66
CA PHE A 57 4.40 -2.08 2.56
C PHE A 57 5.25 -0.82 2.50
N TYR A 58 5.51 -0.23 3.65
CA TYR A 58 6.28 1.00 3.74
C TYR A 58 7.20 1.03 4.95
N LYS A 59 8.16 1.95 4.91
CA LYS A 59 9.04 2.30 6.02
C LYS A 59 9.02 3.80 6.25
N ILE A 60 9.37 4.16 7.47
CA ILE A 60 9.54 5.56 7.88
C ILE A 60 11.05 5.79 7.97
N ASP A 61 11.53 6.76 7.19
CA ASP A 61 12.88 7.27 7.30
C ASP A 61 12.83 8.54 8.16
N GLU A 62 13.11 8.38 9.45
CA GLU A 62 13.08 9.46 10.45
C GLU A 62 14.17 10.50 10.22
N GLU A 63 15.32 10.10 9.67
CA GLU A 63 16.45 11.01 9.41
C GLU A 63 16.08 12.00 8.32
N ASN A 64 15.53 11.49 7.22
CA ASN A 64 15.12 12.31 6.08
C ASN A 64 13.68 12.83 6.19
N LYS A 65 12.93 12.42 7.22
CA LYS A 65 11.49 12.69 7.40
C LYS A 65 10.68 12.31 6.17
N THR A 66 10.96 11.13 5.63
CA THR A 66 10.30 10.61 4.43
C THR A 66 9.65 9.25 4.67
N ILE A 67 8.72 8.89 3.79
CA ILE A 67 8.03 7.61 3.82
C ILE A 67 8.39 6.88 2.54
N LEU A 68 8.98 5.70 2.71
CA LEU A 68 9.43 4.87 1.60
C LEU A 68 8.38 3.80 1.35
N ILE A 69 7.60 3.97 0.29
CA ILE A 69 6.70 2.92 -0.20
C ILE A 69 7.55 1.87 -0.91
N HIS A 70 7.66 0.69 -0.32
CA HIS A 70 8.48 -0.38 -0.87
C HIS A 70 7.72 -1.21 -1.89
N ARG A 71 6.48 -1.62 -1.58
CA ARG A 71 5.66 -2.44 -2.48
C ARG A 71 4.17 -2.24 -2.26
N ILE A 72 3.40 -2.43 -3.32
CA ILE A 72 1.94 -2.52 -3.30
C ILE A 72 1.57 -3.86 -3.93
N LEU A 73 0.96 -4.76 -3.15
CA LEU A 73 0.65 -6.12 -3.57
C LEU A 73 -0.84 -6.39 -3.42
N HIS A 74 -1.41 -7.20 -4.30
CA HIS A 74 -2.78 -7.65 -4.10
C HIS A 74 -2.83 -8.66 -2.94
N SER A 75 -3.78 -8.54 -2.03
CA SER A 75 -3.84 -9.30 -0.75
C SER A 75 -3.97 -10.80 -0.94
N LYS A 76 -4.46 -11.25 -2.10
CA LYS A 76 -4.51 -12.67 -2.47
C LYS A 76 -3.16 -13.25 -2.94
N GLN A 77 -2.18 -12.39 -3.24
CA GLN A 77 -0.82 -12.86 -3.54
C GLN A 77 -0.20 -13.35 -2.24
N ASN A 78 0.46 -14.52 -2.29
CA ASN A 78 1.22 -15.01 -1.15
C ASN A 78 2.48 -14.16 -0.98
N TRP A 79 2.33 -13.00 -0.34
CA TRP A 79 3.39 -12.01 -0.20
C TRP A 79 4.55 -12.53 0.67
N ILE A 80 4.33 -13.57 1.48
CA ILE A 80 5.37 -14.22 2.29
C ILE A 80 6.44 -14.86 1.41
N ASP A 81 6.08 -15.36 0.22
CA ASP A 81 7.01 -15.98 -0.73
C ASP A 81 7.68 -14.98 -1.69
N ILE A 82 7.18 -13.74 -1.76
CA ILE A 82 7.55 -12.78 -2.81
C ILE A 82 8.39 -11.62 -2.26
N LEU A 83 8.36 -11.35 -0.95
CA LEU A 83 9.04 -10.24 -0.25
C LEU A 83 10.42 -10.60 0.31
#